data_AF-J3F585-F1
#
_entry.id   AF-J3F585-F1
#
_cell.length_a   1.000
_cell.length_b   1.000
_cell.length_c   1.000
_cell.angle_alpha   90.00
_cell.angle_beta   90.00
_cell.angle_gamma   90.00
#
_symmetry.space_group_name_H-M   'P 1'
#
loop_
_entity.id
_entity.type
_entity.pdbx_description
1 polymer ?
#
loop_
_entity_poly.entity_id
_entity_poly.type
_entity_poly.pdbx_seq_one_letter_code
_entity_poly.pdbx_strand_id
1 'polypeptide(L)'
;DALSRAALLRLVCAHARVRPVVADLPDGVEAQRRGEILFLLNHGDRAAEVAGIVGTDLLTGEACTGHVVLAPRSALAVRDNMR
;
A
#
# COMPACT_ATOMS: atom_id res chain seq x y z
N ASP A 1 -20.34 -14.50 -2.64
CA ASP A 1 -18.94 -14.99 -2.56
C ASP A 1 -17.96 -13.80 -2.58
N ALA A 2 -16.65 -14.05 -2.54
CA ALA A 2 -15.62 -13.01 -2.46
C ALA A 2 -15.50 -12.17 -3.76
N LEU A 3 -15.69 -12.79 -4.92
CA LEU A 3 -15.64 -12.12 -6.23
C LEU A 3 -16.79 -11.11 -6.35
N SER A 4 -18.01 -11.56 -6.01
CA SER A 4 -19.20 -10.70 -6.02
C SER A 4 -19.04 -9.48 -5.10
N ARG A 5 -18.47 -9.68 -3.90
CA ARG A 5 -18.19 -8.58 -2.96
C ARG A 5 -17.17 -7.59 -3.51
N ALA A 6 -16.08 -8.08 -4.09
CA ALA A 6 -15.03 -7.23 -4.67
C ALA A 6 -15.58 -6.39 -5.84
N ALA A 7 -16.40 -6.99 -6.71
CA ALA A 7 -17.05 -6.28 -7.81
C ALA A 7 -17.99 -5.16 -7.32
N LEU A 8 -18.83 -5.47 -6.31
CA LEU A 8 -19.73 -4.47 -5.71
C LEU A 8 -18.95 -3.30 -5.10
N LEU A 9 -17.89 -3.57 -4.33
CA LEU A 9 -17.07 -2.51 -3.73
C LEU A 9 -16.40 -1.64 -4.78
N ARG A 10 -15.88 -2.23 -5.87
CA ARG A 10 -15.31 -1.45 -6.99
C ARG A 10 -16.35 -0.49 -7.58
N LEU A 11 -17.58 -0.95 -7.80
CA LEU A 11 -18.66 -0.12 -8.33
C LEU A 11 -19.01 1.04 -7.38
N VAL A 12 -19.21 0.74 -6.10
CA VAL A 12 -19.58 1.75 -5.09
C VAL A 12 -18.45 2.78 -4.90
N CYS A 13 -17.19 2.35 -4.82
CA CYS A 13 -16.06 3.25 -4.71
C CYS A 13 -15.91 4.14 -5.95
N ALA A 14 -16.10 3.59 -7.15
CA ALA A 14 -16.06 4.37 -8.39
C ALA A 14 -17.17 5.44 -8.41
N HIS A 15 -18.40 5.06 -8.03
CA HIS A 15 -19.52 5.99 -7.94
C HIS A 15 -19.27 7.11 -6.93
N ALA A 16 -18.74 6.76 -5.75
CA ALA A 16 -18.42 7.70 -4.69
C ALA A 16 -17.09 8.47 -4.91
N ARG A 17 -16.37 8.18 -5.99
CA ARG A 17 -15.01 8.72 -6.28
C ARG A 17 -14.00 8.47 -5.15
N VAL A 18 -14.19 7.39 -4.39
CA VAL A 18 -13.25 6.94 -3.37
C VAL A 18 -12.11 6.20 -4.07
N ARG A 19 -10.88 6.63 -3.80
CA ARG A 19 -9.66 6.01 -4.35
C ARG A 19 -8.85 5.35 -3.25
N PRO A 20 -8.19 4.22 -3.53
CA PRO A 20 -7.25 3.64 -2.58
C PRO A 20 -6.04 4.57 -2.41
N VAL A 21 -5.36 4.47 -1.27
CA VAL A 21 -4.16 5.26 -0.97
C VAL A 21 -2.95 4.85 -1.82
N VAL A 22 -2.93 3.60 -2.29
CA VAL A 22 -1.99 3.03 -3.24
C VAL A 22 -2.81 2.16 -4.20
N ALA A 23 -2.63 2.37 -5.51
CA ALA A 23 -3.31 1.57 -6.54
C ALA A 23 -2.60 0.23 -6.74
N ASP A 24 -3.33 -0.75 -7.29
CA ASP A 24 -2.78 -2.01 -7.81
C ASP A 24 -1.87 -2.78 -6.85
N LEU A 25 -2.25 -2.83 -5.56
CA LEU A 25 -1.52 -3.60 -4.55
C LEU A 25 -1.56 -5.10 -4.85
N PRO A 26 -0.44 -5.82 -4.62
CA PRO A 26 -0.45 -7.28 -4.65
C PRO A 26 -1.41 -7.88 -3.61
N ASP A 27 -1.94 -9.07 -3.91
CA ASP A 27 -2.76 -9.81 -2.95
C ASP A 27 -2.04 -10.03 -1.62
N GLY A 28 -2.74 -9.80 -0.51
CA GLY A 28 -2.17 -9.89 0.85
C GLY A 28 -1.42 -8.65 1.32
N VAL A 29 -1.22 -7.65 0.45
CA VAL A 29 -0.65 -6.34 0.85
C VAL A 29 -1.76 -5.35 1.17
N GLU A 30 -1.65 -4.72 2.34
CA GLU A 30 -2.51 -3.63 2.78
C GLU A 30 -1.74 -2.32 2.74
N ALA A 31 -2.41 -1.23 2.35
CA ALA A 31 -1.89 0.13 2.48
C ALA A 31 -2.84 1.02 3.29
N GLN A 32 -2.30 1.77 4.24
CA GLN A 32 -3.02 2.74 5.07
C GLN A 32 -2.27 4.05 5.14
N ARG A 33 -2.98 5.19 5.11
CA ARG A 33 -2.38 6.50 5.28
C ARG A 33 -2.90 7.16 6.55
N ARG A 34 -1.98 7.63 7.40
CA ARG A 34 -2.28 8.43 8.59
C ARG A 34 -1.42 9.70 8.57
N GLY A 35 -2.05 10.83 8.26
CA GLY A 35 -1.33 12.07 7.99
C GLY A 35 -0.36 11.90 6.82
N GLU A 36 0.92 12.19 7.06
CA GLU A 36 2.01 12.13 6.07
C GLU A 36 2.63 10.74 5.94
N ILE A 37 2.23 9.79 6.78
CA ILE A 37 2.82 8.45 6.84
C ILE A 37 1.95 7.46 6.08
N LEU A 38 2.56 6.76 5.11
CA LEU A 38 2.04 5.60 4.43
C LEU A 38 2.57 4.33 5.10
N PHE A 39 1.67 3.47 5.54
CA PHE A 39 1.97 2.14 6.05
C PHE A 39 1.66 1.12 4.95
N LEU A 40 2.62 0.26 4.65
CA LEU A 40 2.43 -0.93 3.83
C LEU A 40 2.64 -2.15 4.72
N LEU A 41 1.69 -3.07 4.71
CA LEU A 41 1.75 -4.30 5.51
C LEU A 41 1.59 -5.49 4.57
N ASN A 42 2.58 -6.38 4.57
CA ASN A 42 2.49 -7.64 3.84
C ASN A 42 1.99 -8.73 4.80
N HIS A 43 0.71 -9.05 4.69
CA HIS A 43 0.10 -10.14 5.47
C HIS A 43 0.41 -11.52 4.87
N GLY A 44 0.93 -11.57 3.63
CA GLY A 44 1.28 -12.78 2.93
C GLY A 44 2.51 -13.50 3.51
N ASP A 45 2.70 -14.72 3.04
CA ASP A 45 3.84 -15.60 3.33
C ASP A 45 4.95 -15.53 2.26
N ARG A 46 4.78 -14.66 1.27
CA ARG A 46 5.73 -14.39 0.18
C ARG A 46 6.12 -12.92 0.15
N ALA A 47 7.29 -12.63 -0.40
CA ALA A 47 7.69 -11.26 -0.66
C ALA A 47 6.75 -10.62 -1.69
N ALA A 48 6.48 -9.32 -1.52
CA ALA A 48 5.61 -8.55 -2.39
C ALA A 48 6.29 -7.26 -2.85
N GLU A 49 6.13 -6.93 -4.12
CA GLU A 49 6.68 -5.71 -4.73
C GLU A 49 5.59 -4.65 -4.83
N VAL A 50 5.89 -3.43 -4.36
CA VAL A 50 4.99 -2.28 -4.47
C VAL A 50 5.70 -1.14 -5.18
N ALA A 51 5.07 -0.63 -6.24
CA ALA A 51 5.59 0.47 -7.05
C ALA A 51 5.03 1.83 -6.60
N GLY A 52 5.67 2.91 -7.07
CA GLY A 52 5.30 4.29 -6.78
C GLY A 52 5.59 4.76 -5.34
N ILE A 53 6.41 4.04 -4.58
CA ILE A 53 6.69 4.37 -3.18
C ILE A 53 7.94 5.24 -3.09
N VAL A 54 7.73 6.52 -2.82
CA VAL A 54 8.81 7.52 -2.68
C VAL A 54 8.71 8.20 -1.31
N GLY A 55 9.84 8.38 -0.64
CA GLY A 55 9.91 9.03 0.66
C GLY A 55 11.03 8.47 1.53
N THR A 56 10.90 8.61 2.85
CA THR A 56 11.85 8.04 3.82
C THR A 56 11.18 6.91 4.59
N ASP A 57 11.82 5.73 4.59
CA ASP A 57 11.47 4.64 5.49
C ASP A 57 11.79 5.06 6.94
N LEU A 58 10.77 5.10 7.77
CA LEU A 58 10.87 5.50 9.17
C LEU A 58 11.45 4.41 10.08
N LEU A 59 11.53 3.16 9.61
CA LEU A 59 12.10 2.05 10.37
C LEU A 59 13.63 2.00 10.24
N THR A 60 14.15 2.37 9.07
CA THR A 60 15.58 2.27 8.74
C THR A 60 16.26 3.62 8.53
N GLY A 61 15.51 4.66 8.15
CA GLY A 61 16.03 5.96 7.72
C GLY A 61 16.38 6.02 6.23
N GLU A 62 16.29 4.91 5.50
CA GLU A 62 16.66 4.83 4.08
C GLU A 62 15.63 5.51 3.16
N ALA A 63 16.08 5.92 1.99
CA ALA A 63 15.19 6.49 0.96
C ALA A 63 14.47 5.39 0.18
N CYS A 64 13.15 5.55 0.00
CA CYS A 64 12.37 4.80 -0.99
C CYS A 64 12.35 5.61 -2.30
N THR A 65 12.74 4.99 -3.42
CA THR A 65 12.94 5.67 -4.72
C THR A 65 12.00 5.19 -5.83
N GLY A 66 10.89 4.55 -5.46
CA GLY A 66 9.82 4.18 -6.38
C GLY A 66 9.41 2.72 -6.31
N HIS A 67 10.32 1.79 -6.00
CA HIS A 67 9.99 0.38 -5.82
C HIS A 67 10.47 -0.11 -4.47
N VAL A 68 9.60 -0.80 -3.73
CA VAL A 68 9.91 -1.39 -2.43
C VAL A 68 9.52 -2.86 -2.41
N VAL A 69 10.32 -3.66 -1.72
CA VAL A 69 10.06 -5.08 -1.48
C VAL A 69 9.68 -5.27 -0.02
N LEU A 70 8.49 -5.80 0.23
CA LEU A 70 8.05 -6.21 1.56
C LEU A 70 8.35 -7.70 1.72
N ALA A 71 9.17 -8.05 2.71
CA ALA A 71 9.36 -9.44 3.09
C ALA A 71 8.04 -10.07 3.57
N PRO A 72 7.94 -11.42 3.62
CA PRO A 72 6.79 -12.09 4.23
C PRO A 72 6.53 -11.55 5.64
N ARG A 73 5.27 -11.30 5.98
CA ARG A 73 4.85 -10.89 7.33
C ARG A 73 5.58 -9.63 7.84
N SER A 74 5.99 -8.75 6.94
CA SER A 74 6.71 -7.51 7.28
C SER A 74 5.88 -6.26 6.99
N ALA A 75 6.41 -5.10 7.39
CA ALA A 75 5.80 -3.81 7.12
C ALA A 75 6.86 -2.77 6.73
N LEU A 76 6.39 -1.70 6.10
CA LEU A 76 7.14 -0.49 5.78
C LEU A 76 6.32 0.73 6.20
N ALA A 77 6.97 1.72 6.80
CA ALA A 77 6.35 3.00 7.14
C ALA A 77 7.11 4.12 6.43
N VAL A 78 6.50 4.73 5.42
CA VAL A 78 7.13 5.76 4.59
C VAL A 78 6.53 7.12 4.90
N ARG A 79 7.37 8.09 5.25
CA ARG A 79 6.97 9.50 5.24
C ARG A 79 7.20 10.08 3.85
N ASP A 80 6.15 10.66 3.28
CA ASP A 80 6.23 11.37 2.02
C ASP A 80 7.06 12.66 2.21
N ASN A 81 8.09 12.85 1.38
CA ASN A 81 8.94 14.04 1.45
C ASN A 81 8.49 15.14 0.46
N MET A 82 7.43 14.90 -0.34
CA MET A 82 6.98 15.82 -1.40
C MET A 82 5.71 16.61 -1.07
N ARG A 83 5.54 17.05 0.19
CA ARG A 83 4.55 18.09 0.52
C ARG A 83 5.19 19.30 1.15
#